data_AF-A0A379LLQ7-F1
#
_entry.id   AF-A0A379LLQ7-F1
#
_cell.length_a   1.000
_cell.length_b   1.000
_cell.length_c   1.000
_cell.angle_alpha   90.00
_cell.angle_beta   90.00
_cell.angle_gamma   90.00
#
_symmetry.space_group_name_H-M   'P 1'
#
loop_
_entity.id
_entity.type
_entity.pdbx_description
1 polymer ?
#
loop_
_entity_poly.entity_id
_entity_poly.type
_entity_poly.pdbx_seq_one_letter_code
_entity_poly.pdbx_strand_id
1 'polypeptide(L)' 'MSITYAKQRKLIKTARFFLRQNPSYAHLDCRFDVVAFNQVGNTKIAQDFLEPEWVQGAFMANAW' A
#
# COMPACT_ATOMS: atom_id res chain seq x y z
N MET A 1 3.20 -13.31 3.82
CA MET A 1 3.37 -11.87 3.52
C MET A 1 2.04 -11.27 3.10
N SER A 2 1.65 -10.12 3.64
CA SER A 2 0.31 -9.53 3.43
C SER A 2 0.06 -9.04 1.99
N ILE A 3 1.11 -8.63 1.26
CA ILE A 3 1.04 -8.11 -0.11
C ILE A 3 1.29 -9.25 -1.12
N THR A 4 0.30 -10.11 -1.31
CA THR A 4 0.41 -11.20 -2.30
C THR A 4 0.40 -10.64 -3.74
N TYR A 5 0.94 -11.41 -4.69
CA TYR A 5 0.92 -11.04 -6.10
C TYR A 5 -0.50 -10.74 -6.62
N ALA A 6 -1.51 -11.49 -6.16
CA ALA A 6 -2.90 -11.25 -6.51
C ALA A 6 -3.40 -9.87 -6.05
N LYS A 7 -2.98 -9.39 -4.86
CA LYS A 7 -3.29 -8.04 -4.38
C LYS A 7 -2.55 -6.97 -5.18
N GLN A 8 -1.27 -7.18 -5.48
CA GLN A 8 -0.48 -6.26 -6.32
C GLN A 8 -1.15 -6.04 -7.68
N ARG A 9 -1.56 -7.10 -8.38
CA ARG A 9 -2.26 -6.98 -9.68
C ARG A 9 -3.54 -6.14 -9.60
N LYS A 10 -4.33 -6.29 -8.54
CA LYS A 10 -5.55 -5.51 -8.34
C LYS A 10 -5.22 -4.03 -8.16
N LEU A 11 -4.26 -3.72 -7.29
CA LEU A 11 -3.81 -2.34 -7.04
C LEU A 11 -3.25 -1.69 -8.31
N ILE A 12 -2.42 -2.39 -9.08
CA ILE A 12 -1.88 -1.91 -10.36
C ILE A 12 -2.99 -1.61 -11.36
N LYS A 13 -3.96 -2.52 -11.50
CA LYS A 13 -5.10 -2.31 -12.42
C LYS A 13 -5.91 -1.07 -12.02
N THR A 14 -6.17 -0.90 -10.73
CA THR A 14 -6.91 0.27 -10.22
C THR A 14 -6.13 1.57 -10.43
N ALA A 15 -4.84 1.59 -10.12
CA ALA A 15 -3.98 2.76 -10.33
C ALA A 15 -3.93 3.16 -11.81
N ARG A 16 -3.77 2.20 -12.74
CA ARG A 16 -3.83 2.48 -14.19
C ARG A 16 -5.18 3.02 -14.63
N PHE A 17 -6.27 2.53 -14.05
CA PHE A 17 -7.59 3.10 -14.34
C PHE A 17 -7.69 4.55 -13.87
N PHE A 18 -7.25 4.84 -12.64
CA PHE A 18 -7.22 6.18 -12.08
C PHE A 18 -6.37 7.15 -12.91
N LEU A 19 -5.15 6.77 -13.26
CA LEU A 19 -4.21 7.61 -14.02
C LEU A 19 -4.74 7.96 -15.42
N ARG A 20 -5.41 7.02 -16.11
CA ARG A 20 -6.04 7.31 -17.42
C ARG A 20 -7.16 8.35 -17.33
N GLN A 21 -7.87 8.40 -16.20
CA GLN A 21 -8.94 9.38 -15.98
C GLN A 21 -8.39 10.73 -15.49
N ASN A 22 -7.12 10.79 -15.08
CA ASN A 22 -6.49 11.98 -14.53
C ASN A 22 -5.11 12.23 -15.19
N PRO A 23 -5.07 12.68 -16.46
CA PRO A 23 -3.84 12.85 -17.22
C PRO A 23 -2.83 13.81 -16.58
N SER A 24 -3.28 14.72 -15.71
CA SER A 24 -2.41 15.62 -14.94
C SER A 24 -1.40 14.88 -14.06
N TYR A 25 -1.69 13.64 -13.65
CA TYR A 25 -0.77 12.83 -12.84
C TYR A 25 0.10 11.88 -13.67
N ALA A 26 -0.08 11.83 -15.01
CA ALA A 26 0.60 10.86 -15.86
C ALA A 26 2.13 11.02 -15.90
N HIS A 27 2.65 12.18 -15.52
CA HIS A 27 4.08 12.47 -15.48
C HIS A 27 4.72 12.21 -14.10
N LEU A 28 3.93 11.80 -13.11
CA LEU A 28 4.41 11.52 -11.76
C LEU A 28 4.75 10.04 -11.60
N ASP A 29 5.78 9.76 -10.80
CA ASP A 29 6.11 8.39 -10.42
C ASP A 29 5.01 7.80 -9.56
N CYS A 30 4.55 6.60 -9.91
CA CYS A 30 3.56 5.90 -9.11
C CYS A 30 4.22 4.81 -8.24
N ARG A 31 4.05 4.98 -6.93
CA ARG A 31 4.60 4.15 -5.86
C ARG A 31 3.48 3.50 -5.06
N PHE A 32 3.65 2.24 -4.69
CA PHE A 32 2.70 1.55 -3.82
C PHE A 32 3.28 1.35 -2.43
N ASP A 33 2.64 1.98 -1.46
CA ASP A 33 3.04 1.92 -0.06
C ASP A 33 2.11 0.98 0.73
N VAL A 34 2.57 0.54 1.90
CA VAL A 34 1.76 -0.17 2.88
C VAL A 34 1.84 0.52 4.22
N VAL A 35 0.68 0.75 4.84
CA VAL A 35 0.58 1.11 6.25
C VAL A 35 0.11 -0.16 6.98
N ALA A 36 1.02 -0.78 7.72
CA ALA A 36 0.73 -1.93 8.57
C ALA A 36 0.33 -1.44 9.96
N PHE A 37 -0.65 -2.08 10.59
CA PHE A 37 -1.05 -1.79 11.95
C PHE A 37 -0.63 -2.97 12.81
N ASN A 38 0.46 -2.79 13.55
CA ASN A 38 1.03 -3.84 14.38
C ASN A 38 0.52 -3.69 15.81
N GLN A 39 0.14 -4.80 16.45
CA GLN A 39 -0.14 -4.77 17.90
C GLN A 39 1.16 -4.56 18.65
N VAL A 40 1.20 -3.53 19.48
CA VAL A 40 2.36 -3.24 20.32
C VAL A 40 1.94 -3.41 21.78
N GLY A 41 2.41 -4.49 22.40
CA GLY A 41 2.13 -4.82 23.79
C GLY A 41 1.93 -6.32 24.01
N ASN A 42 2.52 -6.85 25.07
CA ASN A 42 2.48 -8.28 25.43
C ASN A 42 1.41 -8.59 26.49
N THR A 43 0.40 -7.73 26.64
CA THR A 43 -0.46 -7.71 27.82
C THR A 43 -1.93 -7.85 27.44
N LYS A 44 -2.56 -8.89 27.98
CA LYS A 44 -3.99 -9.24 27.89
C LYS A 44 -4.95 -8.19 28.47
N ILE A 45 -4.50 -6.98 28.74
CA ILE A 45 -5.30 -5.90 29.32
C ILE A 45 -5.46 -4.81 28.27
N ALA A 46 -6.54 -4.99 27.51
CA ALA A 46 -7.29 -4.06 26.70
C ALA A 46 -6.88 -2.57 26.81
N GLN A 47 -5.87 -2.18 26.04
CA GLN A 47 -5.97 -1.12 25.04
C GLN A 47 -5.01 -1.49 23.92
N ASP A 48 -5.54 -2.15 22.88
CA ASP A 48 -4.79 -2.50 21.67
C ASP A 48 -4.36 -1.22 20.95
N PHE A 49 -3.23 -0.65 21.38
CA PHE A 49 -2.56 0.38 20.61
C PHE A 49 -1.94 -0.30 19.38
N LEU A 50 -2.52 0.00 18.22
CA LEU A 50 -1.96 -0.37 16.94
C LEU A 50 -0.96 0.72 16.55
N GLU A 51 0.33 0.39 16.50
CA GLU A 51 1.31 1.30 15.95
C GLU A 51 1.29 1.21 14.42
N PRO A 52 1.03 2.32 13.72
CA PRO A 52 1.12 2.34 12.27
C PRO A 52 2.58 2.32 11.84
N GLU A 53 2.95 1.30 11.06
CA GLU A 53 4.23 1.20 10.38
C GLU A 53 4.03 1.52 8.90
N TRP A 54 4.69 2.57 8.41
CA TRP A 54 4.63 2.92 6.99
C TRP A 54 5.83 2.35 6.24
N VAL A 55 5.54 1.36 5.39
CA VAL A 55 6.48 0.78 4.44
C VAL A 55 6.30 1.46 3.09
N GLN A 56 7.21 2.38 2.78
CA GLN A 56 7.23 3.09 1.50
C GLN A 56 7.81 2.22 0.39
N GLY A 57 7.22 2.27 -0.81
CA GLY A 57 7.69 1.49 -1.96
C GLY A 57 7.61 -0.02 -1.73
N ALA A 58 6.59 -0.47 -1.01
CA ALA A 58 6.40 -1.86 -0.63
C ALA A 58 6.39 -2.83 -1.83
N PHE A 59 6.03 -2.33 -3.03
CA PHE A 59 6.35 -2.99 -4.29
C PHE A 59 6.37 -1.98 -5.45
N MET A 60 7.07 -2.35 -6.52
CA MET A 60 7.12 -1.59 -7.78
C MET A 60 6.24 -2.25 -8.84
N ALA A 61 5.60 -1.43 -9.68
CA ALA A 61 5.01 -1.90 -10.91
C ALA A 61 5.96 -1.57 -12.05
N ASN A 62 6.48 -2.59 -12.73
CA ASN A 62 7.37 -2.39 -13.87
C ASN A 62 6.54 -1.80 -15.02
N ALA A 63 6.91 -0.61 -15.48
CA ALA A 63 6.26 0.20 -16.52
C ALA A 63 4.85 0.74 -16.16
N TRP A 64 4.79 2.07 -16.05
CA TRP A 64 3.58 2.88 -15.96
C TRP A 64 3.19 3.43 -17.32
#